data_AF-A0A2V9WL96-F1
#
_entry.id   AF-A0A2V9WL96-F1
#
_cell.length_a   1.000
_cell.length_b   1.000
_cell.length_c   1.000
_cell.angle_alpha   90.00
_cell.angle_beta   90.00
_cell.angle_gamma   90.00
#
_symmetry.space_group_name_H-M   'P 1'
#
loop_
_entity.id
_entity.type
_entity.pdbx_description
1 polymer ?
#
loop_
_entity_poly.entity_id
_entity_poly.type
_entity_poly.pdbx_seq_one_letter_code
_entity_poly.pdbx_strand_id
1 'polypeptide(L)'
;MDIADWRRKIDEIDRKLVELLNQRAQAAQEIGRLKRNTKMPIYEPDRERAVFDNVRQVSQGPLPERDLTQIYERIMDVMRKIQKEEIVPQAKSRTAADTELDSGRLRQTFETSYDYRDARIRERRTDSAGD
;
A
#
# COMPACT_ATOMS: atom_id res chain seq x y z
N MET A 1 -22.08 10.60 -26.54
CA MET A 1 -21.54 10.19 -25.24
C MET A 1 -21.74 11.35 -24.28
N ASP A 2 -22.36 11.10 -23.14
CA ASP A 2 -22.64 12.10 -22.11
C ASP A 2 -21.91 11.82 -20.78
N ILE A 3 -22.20 12.59 -19.74
CA ILE A 3 -21.59 12.42 -18.41
C ILE A 3 -21.93 11.04 -17.81
N ALA A 4 -23.15 10.55 -18.02
CA ALA A 4 -23.58 9.26 -17.47
C ALA A 4 -22.83 8.10 -18.14
N ASP A 5 -22.59 8.18 -19.44
CA ASP A 5 -21.77 7.22 -20.17
C ASP A 5 -20.34 7.15 -19.61
N TRP A 6 -19.71 8.30 -19.36
CA TRP A 6 -18.36 8.34 -18.79
C TRP A 6 -18.30 7.83 -17.36
N ARG A 7 -19.33 8.09 -16.54
CA ARG A 7 -19.43 7.53 -15.18
C ARG A 7 -19.53 6.01 -15.20
N ARG A 8 -20.36 5.43 -16.07
CA ARG A 8 -20.44 3.97 -16.23
C ARG A 8 -19.10 3.37 -16.64
N LYS A 9 -18.38 4.02 -17.55
CA LYS A 9 -17.04 3.60 -17.93
C LYS A 9 -16.04 3.65 -16.76
N ILE A 10 -16.13 4.67 -15.90
CA ILE A 10 -15.32 4.75 -14.67
C ILE A 10 -15.67 3.58 -13.75
N ASP A 11 -16.95 3.31 -13.50
CA ASP A 11 -17.37 2.20 -12.63
C ASP A 11 -16.85 0.84 -13.15
N GLU A 12 -16.84 0.63 -14.47
CA GLU A 12 -16.26 -0.57 -15.09
C GLU A 12 -14.75 -0.67 -14.90
N ILE A 13 -14.03 0.45 -14.99
CA ILE A 13 -12.59 0.52 -14.72
C ILE A 13 -12.33 0.22 -13.24
N ASP A 14 -13.11 0.80 -12.33
CA ASP A 14 -12.94 0.64 -10.89
C ASP A 14 -13.12 -0.82 -10.46
N ARG A 15 -14.08 -1.55 -11.06
CA ARG A 15 -14.23 -2.99 -10.83
C ARG A 15 -12.97 -3.77 -11.22
N LYS A 16 -12.35 -3.43 -12.35
CA LYS A 16 -11.08 -4.05 -12.81
C LYS A 16 -9.92 -3.68 -11.88
N LEU A 17 -9.87 -2.42 -11.40
CA LEU A 17 -8.87 -2.00 -10.43
C LEU A 17 -8.98 -2.81 -9.13
N VAL A 18 -10.19 -3.01 -8.61
CA VAL A 18 -10.42 -3.84 -7.41
C VAL A 18 -9.93 -5.28 -7.65
N GLU A 19 -10.25 -5.87 -8.80
CA GLU A 19 -9.78 -7.22 -9.15
C GLU A 19 -8.25 -7.30 -9.16
N LEU A 20 -7.57 -6.37 -9.85
CA LEU A 20 -6.11 -6.32 -9.92
C LEU A 20 -5.46 -6.08 -8.56
N LEU A 21 -6.06 -5.21 -7.73
CA LEU A 21 -5.58 -4.96 -6.37
C LEU A 21 -5.69 -6.20 -5.49
N ASN A 22 -6.77 -6.97 -5.62
CA ASN A 22 -6.94 -8.24 -4.90
C ASN A 22 -5.92 -9.30 -5.35
N GLN A 23 -5.67 -9.41 -6.66
CA GLN A 23 -4.60 -10.30 -7.17
C GLN A 23 -3.23 -9.90 -6.62
N ARG A 24 -2.92 -8.59 -6.59
CA ARG A 24 -1.69 -8.06 -5.98
C ARG A 24 -1.61 -8.35 -4.47
N ALA A 25 -2.73 -8.25 -3.76
CA ALA A 25 -2.82 -8.58 -2.34
C ALA A 25 -2.55 -10.06 -2.07
N GLN A 26 -3.10 -10.96 -2.87
CA GLN A 26 -2.81 -12.40 -2.80
C GLN A 26 -1.31 -12.68 -2.98
N ALA A 27 -0.68 -12.07 -4.00
CA ALA A 27 0.77 -12.19 -4.18
C ALA A 27 1.56 -11.67 -2.96
N ALA A 28 1.12 -10.56 -2.36
CA ALA A 28 1.72 -10.04 -1.13
C ALA A 28 1.54 -11.00 0.06
N GLN A 29 0.40 -11.69 0.18
CA GLN A 29 0.20 -12.70 1.22
C GLN A 29 1.18 -13.86 1.08
N GLU A 30 1.33 -14.40 -0.14
CA GLU A 30 2.28 -15.49 -0.38
C GLU A 30 3.72 -15.06 -0.09
N ILE A 31 4.11 -13.84 -0.48
CA ILE A 31 5.41 -13.27 -0.10
C ILE A 31 5.57 -13.21 1.42
N GLY A 32 4.54 -12.78 2.15
CA GLY A 32 4.54 -12.75 3.62
C GLY A 32 4.77 -14.14 4.23
N ARG A 33 4.08 -15.17 3.72
CA ARG A 33 4.25 -16.56 4.17
C ARG A 33 5.65 -17.10 3.89
N LEU A 34 6.21 -16.82 2.71
CA LEU A 34 7.57 -17.21 2.36
C LEU A 34 8.59 -16.53 3.28
N LYS A 35 8.45 -15.22 3.50
CA LYS A 35 9.33 -14.45 4.40
C LYS A 35 9.25 -14.92 5.85
N ARG A 36 8.08 -15.34 6.33
CA ARG A 36 7.91 -15.97 7.65
C ARG A 36 8.82 -17.19 7.80
N ASN A 37 8.85 -18.04 6.77
CA ASN A 37 9.61 -19.29 6.79
C ASN A 37 11.13 -19.05 6.66
N THR A 38 11.54 -17.95 6.01
CA THR A 38 12.95 -17.60 5.76
C THR A 38 13.52 -16.55 6.73
N LYS A 39 12.72 -16.04 7.68
CA LYS A 39 13.09 -14.94 8.61
C LYS A 39 13.58 -13.67 7.90
N MET A 40 13.12 -13.43 6.67
CA MET A 40 13.48 -12.24 5.90
C MET A 40 12.69 -11.00 6.38
N PRO A 41 13.26 -9.79 6.27
CA PRO A 41 12.57 -8.56 6.64
C PRO A 41 11.41 -8.24 5.68
N ILE A 42 10.37 -7.61 6.21
CA ILE A 42 9.23 -7.16 5.41
C ILE A 42 9.59 -5.89 4.63
N TYR A 43 10.30 -4.97 5.27
CA TYR A 43 10.71 -3.72 4.67
C TYR A 43 12.03 -3.89 3.91
N GLU A 44 11.97 -3.68 2.60
CA GLU A 44 13.11 -3.81 1.68
C GLU A 44 13.13 -2.58 0.75
N PRO A 45 13.84 -1.49 1.12
CA PRO A 45 13.75 -0.20 0.43
C PRO A 45 14.11 -0.28 -1.06
N ASP A 46 15.09 -1.10 -1.43
CA ASP A 46 15.49 -1.28 -2.83
C ASP A 46 14.41 -1.99 -3.64
N ARG A 47 13.68 -2.94 -3.03
CA ARG A 47 12.55 -3.59 -3.69
C ARG A 47 11.42 -2.59 -3.95
N GLU A 48 11.13 -1.70 -3.01
CA GLU A 48 10.11 -0.66 -3.17
C GLU A 48 10.49 0.33 -4.28
N ARG A 49 11.75 0.78 -4.29
CA ARG A 49 12.29 1.63 -5.35
C ARG A 49 12.10 0.99 -6.73
N ALA A 50 12.41 -0.29 -6.86
CA ALA A 50 12.19 -1.03 -8.10
C ALA A 50 10.71 -1.13 -8.51
N VAL A 51 9.76 -1.18 -7.55
CA VAL A 51 8.31 -1.08 -7.88
C VAL A 51 8.02 0.29 -8.47
N PHE A 52 8.46 1.37 -7.83
CA PHE A 52 8.18 2.72 -8.28
C PHE A 52 8.82 3.00 -9.64
N ASP A 53 10.06 2.57 -9.87
CA ASP A 53 10.74 2.73 -11.16
C ASP A 53 10.00 2.00 -12.28
N ASN A 54 9.57 0.76 -12.04
CA ASN A 54 8.77 0.01 -13.00
C ASN A 54 7.46 0.72 -13.34
N VAL A 55 6.74 1.22 -12.32
CA VAL A 55 5.46 1.92 -12.51
C VAL A 55 5.62 3.20 -13.33
N ARG A 56 6.70 3.95 -13.07
CA ARG A 56 7.02 5.16 -13.83
C ARG A 56 7.34 4.84 -15.28
N GLN A 57 8.11 3.79 -15.53
CA GLN A 57 8.48 3.37 -16.87
C GLN A 57 7.27 2.94 -17.73
N VAL A 58 6.26 2.31 -17.13
CA VAL A 58 5.07 1.85 -17.86
C VAL A 58 3.96 2.90 -17.95
N SER A 59 4.12 4.07 -17.32
CA SER A 59 3.12 5.14 -17.36
C SER A 59 3.10 5.83 -18.71
N GLN A 60 2.09 5.52 -19.54
CA GLN A 60 1.88 6.15 -20.85
C GLN A 60 0.57 6.97 -20.92
N GLY A 61 -0.10 7.13 -19.78
CA GLY A 61 -1.42 7.75 -19.69
C GLY A 61 -1.38 9.25 -19.34
N PRO A 62 -2.56 9.89 -19.24
CA PRO A 62 -2.67 11.31 -18.90
C PRO A 62 -2.35 11.62 -17.42
N LEU A 63 -2.03 10.61 -16.61
CA LEU A 63 -1.73 10.77 -15.20
C LEU A 63 -0.26 11.19 -15.03
N PRO A 64 0.04 12.33 -14.39
CA PRO A 64 1.42 12.74 -14.12
C PRO A 64 2.17 11.72 -13.26
N GLU A 65 3.46 11.56 -13.53
CA GLU A 65 4.35 10.62 -12.81
C GLU A 65 4.28 10.77 -11.28
N ARG A 66 4.23 12.03 -10.82
CA ARG A 66 4.14 12.38 -9.40
C ARG A 66 2.88 11.80 -8.75
N ASP A 67 1.73 11.87 -9.41
CA ASP A 67 0.46 11.42 -8.86
C ASP A 67 0.34 9.91 -8.90
N LEU A 68 0.86 9.28 -9.97
CA LEU A 68 0.97 7.83 -10.04
C LEU A 68 1.86 7.26 -8.93
N THR A 69 2.98 7.94 -8.64
CA THR A 69 3.88 7.56 -7.55
C THR A 69 3.17 7.60 -6.20
N GLN A 70 2.44 8.68 -5.89
CA GLN A 70 1.66 8.82 -4.65
C GLN A 70 0.61 7.71 -4.47
N ILE A 71 -0.09 7.35 -5.56
CA ILE A 71 -1.03 6.21 -5.53
C ILE A 71 -0.29 4.93 -5.16
N TYR A 72 0.84 4.66 -5.82
CA TYR A 72 1.60 3.43 -5.58
C TYR A 72 2.26 3.36 -4.20
N GLU A 73 2.67 4.48 -3.61
CA GLU A 73 3.09 4.54 -2.21
C GLU A 73 1.98 4.01 -1.30
N ARG A 74 0.74 4.48 -1.50
CA ARG A 74 -0.40 4.02 -0.70
C ARG A 74 -0.71 2.54 -0.90
N ILE A 75 -0.66 2.06 -2.14
CA ILE A 75 -0.87 0.63 -2.43
C ILE A 75 0.25 -0.19 -1.76
N MET A 76 1.51 0.25 -1.79
CA MET A 76 2.63 -0.41 -1.12
C MET A 76 2.46 -0.48 0.41
N ASP A 77 1.99 0.60 1.05
CA ASP A 77 1.70 0.63 2.48
C ASP A 77 0.73 -0.49 2.87
N VAL A 78 -0.35 -0.65 2.11
CA VAL A 78 -1.37 -1.69 2.35
C VAL A 78 -0.78 -3.08 2.17
N MET A 79 0.00 -3.32 1.12
CA MET A 79 0.60 -4.66 0.90
C MET A 79 1.62 -5.04 1.97
N ARG A 80 2.37 -4.07 2.52
CA ARG A 80 3.26 -4.34 3.67
C ARG A 80 2.47 -4.73 4.91
N LYS A 81 1.30 -4.12 5.15
CA LYS A 81 0.43 -4.49 6.26
C LYS A 81 -0.06 -5.93 6.10
N ILE A 82 -0.52 -6.30 4.91
CA ILE A 82 -0.94 -7.67 4.59
C ILE A 82 0.20 -8.67 4.82
N GLN A 83 1.42 -8.36 4.36
CA GLN A 83 2.60 -9.20 4.64
C GLN A 83 2.87 -9.35 6.14
N LYS A 84 2.76 -8.27 6.92
CA LYS A 84 2.93 -8.31 8.39
C LYS A 84 1.94 -9.24 9.07
N GLU A 85 0.67 -9.18 8.67
CA GLU A 85 -0.39 -10.06 9.16
C GLU A 85 -0.11 -11.54 8.81
N GLU A 86 0.57 -11.81 7.68
CA GLU A 86 1.02 -13.14 7.31
C GLU A 86 2.36 -13.53 7.94
N ILE A 87 3.10 -12.67 8.64
CA ILE A 87 4.29 -13.07 9.42
C ILE A 87 3.92 -13.39 10.87
N VAL A 88 3.00 -12.62 11.46
CA VAL A 88 2.48 -12.89 12.81
C VAL A 88 1.32 -13.89 12.70
N PRO A 89 1.36 -15.08 13.32
CA PRO A 89 0.23 -15.99 13.26
C PRO A 89 -1.00 -15.36 13.94
N GLN A 90 -2.00 -14.96 13.16
CA GLN A 90 -3.32 -14.65 13.70
C GLN A 90 -4.04 -15.96 14.03
N ALA A 91 -4.46 -16.12 15.29
CA ALA A 91 -5.33 -17.20 15.69
C ALA A 91 -6.70 -17.03 15.00
N LYS A 92 -6.96 -17.87 13.99
CA LYS A 92 -8.24 -18.15 13.31
C LYS A 92 -9.06 -16.95 12.76
N SER A 93 -9.11 -16.91 11.42
CA SER A 93 -10.07 -16.30 10.50
C SER A 93 -11.05 -15.23 11.04
N ARG A 94 -10.86 -13.99 10.59
CA ARG A 94 -11.95 -13.02 10.49
C ARG A 94 -12.94 -13.53 9.42
N THR A 95 -14.17 -13.84 9.83
CA THR A 95 -15.27 -14.19 8.93
C THR A 95 -15.82 -12.95 8.23
N ALA A 96 -16.59 -13.15 7.15
CA ALA A 96 -17.11 -12.13 6.24
C ALA A 96 -18.01 -11.04 6.87
N ALA A 97 -18.25 -11.06 8.18
CA ALA A 97 -19.03 -10.05 8.92
C ALA A 97 -18.23 -8.78 9.27
N ASP A 98 -16.90 -8.81 9.12
CA ASP A 98 -16.02 -7.73 9.58
C ASP A 98 -15.88 -6.54 8.60
N THR A 99 -16.46 -6.64 7.40
CA THR A 99 -16.31 -5.63 6.34
C THR A 99 -17.18 -4.38 6.56
N GLU A 100 -18.21 -4.44 7.41
CA GLU A 100 -19.13 -3.30 7.63
C GLU A 100 -18.69 -2.30 8.71
N LEU A 101 -17.67 -2.63 9.53
CA LEU A 101 -17.28 -1.83 10.70
C LEU A 101 -16.07 -0.88 10.49
N ASP A 102 -15.36 -0.95 9.35
CA ASP A 102 -14.08 -0.20 9.17
C ASP A 102 -14.21 1.13 8.41
N SER A 103 -15.38 1.41 7.82
CA SER A 103 -15.62 2.68 7.09
C SER A 103 -15.55 3.91 8.00
N GLY A 104 -15.87 3.76 9.29
CA GLY A 104 -15.74 4.84 10.30
C GLY A 104 -14.35 5.00 10.92
N ARG A 105 -13.51 3.94 10.92
CA ARG A 105 -12.21 3.93 11.61
C ARG A 105 -11.04 4.34 10.70
N LEU A 106 -11.24 4.27 9.39
CA LEU A 106 -10.28 4.77 8.42
C LEU A 106 -10.12 6.30 8.47
N ARG A 107 -11.15 7.09 8.83
CA ARG A 107 -11.01 8.56 8.97
C ARG A 107 -10.10 8.98 10.14
N GLN A 108 -10.07 8.23 11.23
CA GLN A 108 -9.33 8.62 12.44
C GLN A 108 -7.85 8.17 12.42
N THR A 109 -7.50 7.19 11.58
CA THR A 109 -6.12 6.68 11.46
C THR A 109 -5.28 7.44 10.44
N PHE A 110 -5.87 8.32 9.61
CA PHE A 110 -5.12 9.17 8.69
C PHE A 110 -4.39 10.34 9.38
N GLU A 111 -4.83 10.78 10.57
CA GLU A 111 -4.17 11.88 11.29
C GLU A 111 -2.90 11.42 12.02
N THR A 112 -2.86 10.19 12.54
CA THR A 112 -1.71 9.69 13.31
C THR A 112 -0.53 9.25 12.43
N SER A 113 -0.74 9.07 11.12
CA SER A 113 0.31 8.68 10.17
C SER A 113 1.22 9.84 9.77
N TYR A 114 0.81 11.09 9.97
CA TYR A 114 1.65 12.25 9.71
C TYR A 114 2.78 12.40 10.75
N ASP A 115 2.56 11.94 11.98
CA ASP A 115 3.55 11.99 13.07
C ASP A 115 4.75 11.05 12.84
N TYR A 116 4.60 9.99 12.04
CA TYR A 116 5.70 9.07 11.73
C TYR A 116 6.72 9.66 10.73
N ARG A 117 6.33 10.70 9.97
CA ARG A 117 7.25 11.43 9.08
C ARG A 117 8.08 12.45 9.86
N ASP A 118 7.56 13.03 10.94
CA ASP A 118 8.27 14.03 11.76
C ASP A 118 9.31 13.40 12.71
N ALA A 119 9.04 12.19 13.23
CA ALA A 119 9.99 11.46 14.07
C ALA A 119 11.33 11.18 13.36
N ARG A 120 11.31 10.85 12.05
CA ARG A 120 12.53 10.57 11.26
C ARG A 120 13.30 11.79 10.77
N ILE A 121 12.74 13.00 10.86
CA ILE A 121 13.45 14.23 10.52
C ILE A 121 14.27 14.74 11.71
N ARG A 122 13.80 14.50 12.95
CA ARG A 122 14.53 14.91 14.16
C ARG A 122 15.72 14.00 14.50
N GLU A 123 15.60 12.69 14.29
CA GLU A 123 16.69 11.74 14.57
C GLU A 123 17.90 11.89 13.63
N ARG A 124 17.77 12.57 12.48
CA ARG A 124 18.89 12.83 11.58
C ARG A 124 19.70 14.09 11.89
N ARG A 125 19.26 14.93 12.84
CA ARG A 125 19.95 16.18 13.21
C ARG A 125 20.80 16.07 14.49
N THR A 126 20.70 14.98 15.23
CA THR A 126 21.48 14.78 16.47
C THR A 126 22.80 14.06 16.26
N ASP A 127 23.01 13.44 15.09
CA ASP A 127 24.17 12.58 14.84
C ASP A 127 25.27 13.24 13.97
N SER A 128 25.11 14.54 13.64
CA SER A 128 26.08 15.30 12.84
C SER A 128 26.63 16.54 13.55
N ALA A 129 26.64 16.54 14.89
CA ALA A 129 27.23 17.59 15.73
C ALA A 129 28.16 17.00 16.81
N GLY A 130 29.06 16.13 16.39
CA GLY A 130 30.02 15.47 17.27
C GLY A 130 31.18 14.83 16.50
N ASP A 131 31.94 15.66 15.77
CA ASP A 131 33.40 15.59 15.65
C ASP A 131 33.92 16.95 15.14
#